data_AF-I0AP03-F1
#
_entry.id   AF-I0AP03-F1
#
_cell.length_a   1.000
_cell.length_b   1.000
_cell.length_c   1.000
_cell.angle_alpha   90.00
_cell.angle_beta   90.00
_cell.angle_gamma   90.00
#
_symmetry.space_group_name_H-M   'P 1'
#
loop_
_entity.id
_entity.type
_entity.pdbx_description
1 polymer ?
#
loop_
_entity_poly.entity_id
_entity_poly.type
_entity_poly.pdbx_seq_one_letter_code
_entity_poly.pdbx_strand_id
1 'polypeptide(L)' 'MKKVIYLCGRCKVEFDGYMEQKPKNCPDCGFDKIYISHQHRRFSRKSRPKVRWAFKVH' A
#
# COMPACT_ATOMS: atom_id res chain seq x y z
N MET A 1 -11.33 -13.63 5.84
CA MET A 1 -10.42 -13.27 4.73
C MET A 1 -9.78 -11.92 5.03
N LYS A 2 -8.43 -11.84 5.09
CA LYS A 2 -7.72 -10.59 5.38
C LYS A 2 -7.50 -9.81 4.08
N LYS A 3 -8.22 -8.70 3.89
CA LYS A 3 -7.96 -7.73 2.81
C LYS A 3 -6.59 -7.09 3.04
N VAL A 4 -5.82 -6.92 1.96
CA VAL A 4 -4.49 -6.33 1.93
C VAL A 4 -4.41 -5.34 0.79
N ILE A 5 -3.76 -4.20 1.04
CA ILE A 5 -3.45 -3.22 0.00
C ILE A 5 -2.09 -3.58 -0.58
N TYR A 6 -2.04 -3.79 -1.89
CA TYR A 6 -0.83 -4.04 -2.64
C TYR A 6 -0.36 -2.76 -3.33
N LEU A 7 0.96 -2.62 -3.49
CA LEU A 7 1.63 -1.49 -4.12
C LEU A 7 2.52 -2.02 -5.26
N CYS A 8 2.32 -1.49 -6.46
CA CYS A 8 3.21 -1.82 -7.58
C CYS A 8 4.57 -1.13 -7.44
N GLY A 9 5.66 -1.89 -7.64
CA GLY A 9 7.03 -1.34 -7.60
C GLY A 9 7.38 -0.34 -8.70
N ARG A 10 6.60 -0.33 -9.80
CA ARG A 10 6.88 0.51 -10.99
C ARG A 10 5.95 1.73 -11.05
N CYS A 11 4.65 1.51 -11.23
CA CYS A 11 3.68 2.60 -11.34
C CYS A 11 3.25 3.19 -10.00
N LYS A 12 3.65 2.59 -8.87
CA LYS A 12 3.27 3.00 -7.50
C LYS A 12 1.74 3.05 -7.28
N VAL A 13 0.97 2.35 -8.12
CA VAL A 13 -0.47 2.20 -7.94
C VAL A 13 -0.74 1.28 -6.75
N GLU A 14 -1.66 1.74 -5.90
CA GLU A 14 -2.21 0.97 -4.80
C GLU A 14 -3.52 0.32 -5.23
N PHE A 15 -3.70 -0.96 -4.92
CA PHE A 15 -4.93 -1.68 -5.24
C PHE A 15 -5.22 -2.73 -4.16
N ASP A 16 -6.50 -3.02 -3.96
CA ASP A 16 -6.94 -3.98 -2.96
C ASP A 16 -6.86 -5.43 -3.47
N GLY A 17 -6.58 -6.33 -2.54
CA GLY A 17 -6.60 -7.76 -2.78
C GLY A 17 -6.70 -8.55 -1.49
N TYR A 18 -6.58 -9.86 -1.59
CA TYR A 18 -6.59 -10.75 -0.43
C TYR A 18 -5.20 -11.35 -0.22
N MET A 19 -4.80 -11.58 1.03
CA MET A 19 -3.50 -12.20 1.33
C MET A 19 -3.41 -13.63 0.77
N GLU A 20 -4.54 -14.35 0.75
CA GLU A 20 -4.67 -15.72 0.25
C GLU A 20 -4.63 -15.79 -1.28
N GLN A 21 -4.98 -14.69 -1.96
CA GLN A 21 -4.97 -14.56 -3.42
C GLN A 21 -4.01 -13.44 -3.82
N LYS A 22 -2.71 -13.70 -3.61
CA LYS A 22 -1.68 -12.72 -3.97
C LYS A 22 -1.67 -12.51 -5.50
N PRO A 23 -1.90 -11.28 -5.97
CA PRO A 23 -1.81 -10.99 -7.41
C PRO A 23 -0.36 -11.15 -7.87
N LYS A 24 -0.16 -11.82 -9.00
CA LYS A 24 1.16 -12.00 -9.63
C LYS A 24 1.61 -10.75 -10.39
N ASN A 25 0.66 -10.02 -10.98
CA ASN A 25 0.95 -8.86 -11.80
C ASN A 25 0.12 -7.66 -11.36
N CYS A 26 0.70 -6.46 -11.53
CA CYS A 26 -0.04 -5.22 -11.34
C CYS A 26 -1.15 -5.12 -12.41
N PRO A 27 -2.40 -4.79 -12.01
CA PRO A 27 -3.53 -4.72 -12.95
C PRO A 27 -3.38 -3.60 -13.99
N ASP A 28 -2.58 -2.57 -13.69
CA ASP A 28 -2.44 -1.39 -14.53
C ASP A 28 -1.28 -1.48 -15.53
N CYS A 29 -0.11 -1.95 -15.08
CA CYS A 29 1.11 -1.96 -15.89
C CYS A 29 1.69 -3.35 -16.16
N GLY A 30 1.05 -4.42 -15.68
CA GLY A 30 1.49 -5.81 -15.87
C GLY A 30 2.78 -6.19 -15.12
N PHE A 31 3.35 -5.29 -14.32
CA PHE A 31 4.62 -5.52 -13.63
C PHE A 31 4.50 -6.61 -12.55
N ASP A 32 5.49 -7.52 -12.50
CA ASP A 32 5.47 -8.72 -11.66
C ASP A 32 5.86 -8.46 -10.18
N LYS A 33 6.61 -7.38 -9.91
CA LYS A 33 7.02 -7.04 -8.54
C LYS A 33 5.98 -6.16 -7.85
N ILE A 34 5.17 -6.81 -7.02
CA ILE A 34 4.14 -6.20 -6.20
C ILE A 34 4.49 -6.36 -4.72
N TYR A 35 4.42 -5.27 -3.97
CA TYR A 35 4.69 -5.20 -2.55
C TYR A 35 3.40 -5.04 -1.76
N ILE A 36 3.42 -5.33 -0.46
CA ILE A 36 2.30 -4.97 0.42
C ILE A 36 2.50 -3.51 0.84
N SER A 37 1.50 -2.66 0.64
CA SER A 37 1.59 -1.25 0.99
C SER A 37 1.88 -1.08 2.48
N HIS A 38 2.80 -0.17 2.80
CA HIS A 38 3.15 0.18 4.17
C HIS A 38 1.98 0.84 4.92
N GLN A 39 0.96 1.34 4.23
CA GLN A 39 -0.28 1.80 4.88
C GLN A 39 -0.99 0.68 5.65
N HIS A 40 -0.75 -0.58 5.26
CA HIS A 40 -1.32 -1.74 5.93
C HIS A 40 -0.54 -2.20 7.16
N ARG A 41 0.61 -1.58 7.47
CA ARG A 41 1.24 -1.75 8.78
C ARG A 41 0.34 -1.10 9.82
N ARG A 42 -0.26 -1.92 10.69
CA ARG A 42 -0.79 -1.44 11.96
C ARG A 42 0.38 -0.86 12.75
N PHE A 43 0.54 0.45 12.72
CA PHE A 43 1.44 1.13 13.63
C PHE A 43 0.91 0.91 15.06
N SER A 44 1.79 0.54 15.98
CA SER A 44 1.48 0.68 17.40
C SER A 44 1.11 2.14 17.66
N ARG A 45 0.16 2.41 18.58
CA ARG A 45 -0.20 3.78 18.96
C ARG A 45 1.02 4.64 19.31
N LYS A 46 2.10 4.01 19.80
CA LYS A 46 3.38 4.65 20.15
C LYS A 46 4.33 4.90 18.96
N SER A 47 4.17 4.18 17.86
CA SER A 47 5.05 4.26 16.67
C SER A 47 4.35 4.88 15.46
N ARG A 48 3.15 5.45 15.64
CA ARG A 48 2.45 6.16 14.56
C ARG A 48 3.25 7.42 14.23
N PRO A 49 3.72 7.61 12.99
CA PRO A 49 4.44 8.81 12.62
C PRO A 49 3.55 10.02 12.91
N LYS A 50 4.09 11.00 13.67
CA LYS A 50 3.43 12.29 13.88
C LYS A 50 3.44 13.03 12.55
N VAL A 51 2.39 12.85 11.75
CA VAL A 51 2.20 13.64 10.53
C VAL A 51 1.93 15.07 11.00
N ARG A 52 2.95 15.92 10.94
CA ARG A 52 2.80 17.36 11.14
C ARG A 52 2.07 17.84 9.89
N TRP A 53 0.78 18.14 10.02
CA TRP A 53 -0.02 18.74 8.96
C TRP A 53 0.54 20.13 8.67
N ALA A 54 1.66 20.19 7.94
CA ALA A 54 2.12 21.42 7.32
C ALA A 54 1.15 21.67 6.17
N PHE A 55 0.21 22.58 6.39
CA PHE A 55 -0.70 23.11 5.40
C PHE A 55 0.08 23.45 4.13
N LYS A 56 -0.26 22.83 3.00
CA LYS A 56 0.04 23.43 1.70
C LYS A 56 -1.17 24.30 1.38
N VAL A 57 -1.06 25.59 1.74
CA VAL A 57 -1.97 26.62 1.24
C VAL A 57 -1.76 26.66 -0.27
N HIS A 58 -2.82 26.34 -1.01
CA HIS A 58 -2.92 26.63 -2.44
C HIS A 58 -3.46 28.04 -2.61
#